data_AF-A0AAV3FKX0-F1
#
_entry.id   AF-A0AAV3FKX0-F1
#
_cell.length_a   1.000
_cell.length_b   1.000
_cell.length_c   1.000
_cell.angle_alpha   90.00
_cell.angle_beta   90.00
_cell.angle_gamma   90.00
#
_symmetry.space_group_name_H-M   'P 1'
#
loop_
_entity.id
_entity.type
_entity.pdbx_description
1 polymer ?
#
loop_
_entity_poly.entity_id
_entity_poly.type
_entity_poly.pdbx_seq_one_letter_code
_entity_poly.pdbx_strand_id
1 'polypeptide(L)'
;MPVGGIRHTLAEPGETQVAVRYEVDAASGRVHLAARYAGATDAPTLPAFGLEWTLPKQYENLRFYGLGPEETYRDRLHGGKLGIFERTAAEDNAPYLVPQETGNHEDVRWAEVLDAQGHGMRIS
;
A
#
# COMPACT_ATOMS: atom_id res chain seq x y z
N MET A 1 15.24 10.57 19.37
CA MET A 1 14.84 10.75 17.96
C MET A 1 13.67 11.72 17.93
N PRO A 2 13.67 12.80 17.12
CA PRO A 2 12.53 13.70 17.06
C PRO A 2 11.34 12.95 16.45
N VAL A 3 10.22 12.91 17.18
CA VAL A 3 8.97 12.31 16.74
C VAL A 3 8.23 13.35 15.90
N GLY A 4 8.51 13.38 14.60
CA GLY A 4 7.74 14.17 13.64
C GLY A 4 6.46 13.42 13.29
N GLY A 5 5.31 13.94 13.72
CA GLY A 5 4.00 13.46 13.27
C GLY A 5 3.43 14.44 12.24
N ILE A 6 3.13 13.97 11.04
CA ILE A 6 2.39 14.75 10.04
C ILE A 6 0.91 14.44 10.25
N ARG A 7 0.06 15.48 10.24
CA ARG A 7 -1.39 15.32 10.28
C ARG A 7 -1.95 15.47 8.87
N HIS A 8 -2.83 14.54 8.51
CA HIS A 8 -3.59 14.55 7.27
C HIS A 8 -5.06 14.67 7.58
N THR A 9 -5.79 15.41 6.76
CA THR A 9 -7.25 15.50 6.82
C THR A 9 -7.83 14.51 5.82
N LEU A 10 -8.73 13.62 6.26
CA LEU A 10 -9.46 12.75 5.35
C LEU A 10 -10.45 13.56 4.52
N ALA A 11 -10.60 13.19 3.24
CA ALA A 11 -11.54 13.81 2.30
C ALA A 11 -12.97 13.29 2.53
N GLU A 12 -13.48 13.48 3.73
CA GLU A 12 -14.82 13.07 4.17
C GLU A 12 -15.49 14.24 4.92
N PRO A 13 -16.82 14.31 4.98
CA PRO A 13 -17.52 15.48 5.54
C PRO A 13 -17.13 15.83 6.99
N GLY A 14 -16.68 14.85 7.78
CA GLY A 14 -16.20 15.07 9.14
C GLY A 14 -14.80 15.67 9.25
N GLU A 15 -14.07 15.82 8.13
CA GLU A 15 -12.68 16.30 8.08
C GLU A 15 -11.77 15.65 9.12
N THR A 16 -11.93 14.33 9.31
CA THR A 16 -11.20 13.62 10.37
C THR A 16 -9.69 13.77 10.21
N GLN A 17 -9.04 14.21 11.28
CA GLN A 17 -7.59 14.32 11.36
C GLN A 17 -6.95 12.96 11.67
N VAL A 18 -6.07 12.51 10.79
CA VAL A 18 -5.27 11.29 10.95
C VAL A 18 -3.81 11.69 11.16
N ALA A 19 -3.23 11.23 12.26
CA ALA A 19 -1.81 11.39 12.52
C ALA A 19 -1.04 10.23 11.88
N VAL A 20 0.01 10.57 11.13
CA VAL A 20 1.00 9.63 10.61
C VAL A 20 2.34 9.94 11.28
N ARG A 21 2.88 8.94 12.00
CA ARG A 21 4.15 9.03 12.70
C ARG A 21 5.22 8.29 11.92
N TYR A 22 6.39 8.91 11.80
CA TYR A 22 7.57 8.35 11.16
C TYR A 22 8.69 8.22 12.19
N GLU A 23 9.27 7.03 12.29
CA GLU A 23 10.45 6.79 13.12
C GLU A 23 11.55 6.19 12.25
N VAL A 24 12.64 6.93 12.09
CA VAL A 24 13.77 6.51 11.27
C VAL A 24 14.83 5.88 12.17
N ASP A 25 15.16 4.62 11.89
CA ASP A 25 16.35 3.99 12.41
C ASP A 25 17.54 4.36 11.51
N ALA A 26 18.38 5.26 12.01
CA ALA A 26 19.54 5.75 11.28
C ALA A 26 20.61 4.67 11.03
N ALA A 27 20.64 3.59 11.82
CA ALA A 27 21.64 2.53 11.68
C ALA A 27 21.26 1.54 10.56
N SER A 28 19.97 1.20 10.47
CA SER A 28 19.46 0.24 9.47
C SER A 28 18.87 0.89 8.23
N GLY A 29 18.57 2.20 8.28
CA GLY A 29 17.83 2.91 7.24
C GLY A 29 16.33 2.58 7.20
N ARG A 30 15.81 1.81 8.17
CA ARG A 30 14.38 1.47 8.24
C ARG A 30 13.57 2.66 8.71
N VAL A 31 12.38 2.79 8.14
CA VAL A 31 11.38 3.76 8.58
C VAL A 31 10.17 3.00 9.10
N HIS A 32 9.83 3.19 10.36
CA HIS A 32 8.60 2.69 10.94
C HIS A 32 7.51 3.75 10.77
N LEU A 33 6.41 3.38 10.12
CA LEU A 33 5.26 4.23 9.91
C LEU A 33 4.07 3.74 10.71
N ALA A 34 3.36 4.66 11.37
CA ALA A 34 2.10 4.37 12.02
C ALA A 34 1.07 5.43 11.67
N ALA A 35 0.00 5.03 10.96
CA ALA A 35 -1.18 5.84 10.71
C ALA A 35 -2.30 5.39 11.66
N ARG A 36 -2.92 6.33 12.40
CA ARG A 36 -4.01 6.02 13.32
C ARG A 36 -5.29 6.74 12.94
N TYR A 37 -6.26 6.00 12.42
CA TYR A 37 -7.63 6.46 12.25
C TYR A 37 -8.46 6.05 13.47
N ALA A 38 -9.01 7.03 14.19
CA ALA A 38 -9.79 6.78 15.40
C ALA A 38 -11.29 6.50 15.12
N GLY A 39 -11.74 6.70 13.87
CA GLY A 39 -13.17 6.69 13.53
C GLY A 39 -13.93 7.87 14.11
N ALA A 40 -15.23 7.94 13.79
CA ALA A 40 -16.22 8.79 14.44
C ALA A 40 -17.57 8.05 14.45
N THR A 41 -18.44 8.35 15.42
CA THR A 41 -19.73 7.65 15.62
C THR A 41 -20.62 7.67 14.38
N ASP A 42 -20.53 8.72 13.57
CA ASP A 42 -21.30 8.90 12.34
C ASP A 42 -20.39 9.07 11.10
N ALA A 43 -19.17 8.53 11.17
CA ALA A 43 -18.25 8.57 10.04
C ALA A 43 -18.85 7.81 8.82
N PRO A 44 -18.71 8.33 7.60
CA PRO A 44 -19.09 7.60 6.41
C PRO A 44 -18.21 6.35 6.24
N THR A 45 -18.68 5.41 5.41
CA THR A 45 -17.84 4.28 5.01
C THR A 45 -16.68 4.79 4.16
N LEU A 46 -15.46 4.43 4.55
CA LEU A 46 -14.27 4.71 3.75
C LEU A 46 -14.08 3.60 2.71
N PRO A 47 -13.88 3.91 1.42
CA PRO A 47 -13.62 2.91 0.40
C PRO A 47 -12.26 2.22 0.65
N ALA A 48 -11.27 2.98 1.09
CA ALA A 48 -9.95 2.49 1.50
C ALA A 48 -9.36 3.43 2.55
N PHE A 49 -8.46 2.90 3.39
CA PHE A 49 -7.64 3.68 4.31
C PHE A 49 -6.21 3.16 4.25
N GLY A 50 -5.28 4.03 3.85
CA GLY A 50 -3.88 3.65 3.64
C GLY A 50 -3.00 4.86 3.36
N LEU A 51 -1.76 4.59 2.97
CA LEU A 51 -0.80 5.57 2.51
C LEU A 51 -0.53 5.32 1.03
N GLU A 52 -0.37 6.40 0.26
CA GLU A 52 -0.04 6.35 -1.16
C GLU A 52 1.32 7.00 -1.39
N TRP A 53 2.13 6.40 -2.25
CA TRP A 53 3.41 6.93 -2.68
C TRP A 53 3.50 6.94 -4.21
N THR A 54 3.94 8.06 -4.78
CA THR A 54 4.37 8.11 -6.18
C THR A 54 5.87 7.84 -6.25
N LEU A 55 6.26 6.84 -7.03
CA LEU A 55 7.65 6.49 -7.27
C LEU A 55 8.08 6.89 -8.70
N PRO A 56 9.37 7.18 -8.94
CA PRO A 56 9.90 7.31 -10.30
C PRO A 56 9.63 6.07 -11.15
N LYS A 57 9.36 6.26 -12.44
CA LYS A 57 8.96 5.19 -13.38
C LYS A 57 9.89 3.98 -13.41
N GLN A 58 11.19 4.17 -13.16
CA GLN A 58 12.17 3.08 -13.14
C GLN A 58 11.86 1.99 -12.11
N TYR A 59 11.11 2.30 -11.05
CA TYR A 59 10.68 1.33 -10.04
C TYR A 59 9.38 0.65 -10.50
N GLU A 60 9.49 -0.22 -11.49
CA GLU A 60 8.35 -0.91 -12.10
C GLU A 60 8.27 -2.39 -11.73
N ASN A 61 9.32 -2.98 -11.14
CA ASN A 61 9.34 -4.40 -10.79
C ASN A 61 8.71 -4.61 -9.41
N LEU A 62 7.53 -5.23 -9.38
CA LEU A 62 6.81 -5.62 -8.18
C LEU A 62 7.18 -7.06 -7.79
N ARG A 63 7.47 -7.27 -6.52
CA ARG A 63 7.62 -8.60 -5.93
C ARG A 63 6.98 -8.64 -4.57
N PHE A 64 6.10 -9.59 -4.31
CA PHE A 64 5.38 -9.64 -3.04
C PHE A 64 5.17 -11.07 -2.54
N TYR A 65 5.04 -11.21 -1.22
CA TYR A 65 4.58 -12.44 -0.57
C TYR A 65 3.18 -12.21 -0.02
N GLY A 66 2.17 -12.80 -0.66
CA GLY A 66 0.75 -12.58 -0.37
C GLY A 66 -0.15 -13.47 -1.23
N LEU A 67 -1.44 -13.12 -1.36
CA LEU A 67 -2.35 -13.82 -2.26
C LEU A 67 -2.19 -13.31 -3.70
N GLY A 68 -1.97 -14.24 -4.63
CA GLY A 68 -1.78 -13.94 -6.04
C GLY A 68 -1.80 -15.19 -6.94
N PRO A 69 -1.28 -15.09 -8.18
CA PRO A 69 -0.62 -13.93 -8.77
C PRO A 69 -1.58 -12.81 -9.20
N GLU A 70 -2.86 -13.11 -9.41
CA GLU A 70 -3.85 -12.12 -9.84
C GLU A 70 -4.41 -11.31 -8.67
N GLU A 71 -5.03 -10.18 -8.99
CA GLU A 71 -5.67 -9.30 -8.02
C GLU A 71 -6.72 -10.03 -7.17
N THR A 72 -6.71 -9.77 -5.87
CA THR A 72 -7.64 -10.30 -4.88
C THR A 72 -8.26 -9.16 -4.11
N TYR A 73 -9.48 -9.36 -3.62
CA TYR A 73 -10.20 -8.38 -2.80
C TYR A 73 -10.81 -9.08 -1.60
N ARG A 74 -11.10 -8.34 -0.53
CA ARG A 74 -11.74 -8.86 0.69
C ARG A 74 -12.90 -9.82 0.45
N ASP A 75 -13.73 -9.58 -0.56
CA ASP A 75 -14.87 -10.41 -0.94
C ASP A 75 -14.59 -11.41 -2.10
N ARG A 76 -13.38 -11.36 -2.68
CA ARG A 76 -12.91 -12.21 -3.79
C ARG A 76 -11.51 -12.77 -3.51
N LEU A 77 -11.41 -13.62 -2.49
CA LEU A 77 -10.14 -14.25 -2.06
C LEU A 77 -9.89 -15.64 -2.66
N HIS A 78 -10.95 -16.39 -2.98
CA HIS A 78 -10.87 -17.83 -3.29
C HIS A 78 -10.02 -18.21 -4.52
N GLY A 79 -9.73 -17.25 -5.40
CA GLY A 79 -8.84 -17.46 -6.56
C GLY A 79 -7.36 -17.28 -6.24
N GLY A 80 -7.02 -16.62 -5.13
CA GLY A 80 -5.64 -16.33 -4.74
C GLY A 80 -4.97 -17.51 -4.05
N LYS A 81 -3.69 -17.71 -4.32
CA LYS A 81 -2.83 -18.64 -3.58
C LYS A 81 -1.77 -17.84 -2.83
N LEU A 82 -1.48 -18.25 -1.59
CA LEU A 82 -0.38 -17.68 -0.83
C LEU A 82 0.94 -18.10 -1.46
N GLY A 83 1.76 -17.14 -1.86
CA GLY A 83 3.03 -17.39 -2.54
C GLY A 83 3.84 -16.13 -2.76
N ILE A 84 5.05 -16.30 -3.29
CA ILE A 84 5.89 -15.19 -3.75
C ILE A 84 5.64 -15.03 -5.25
N PHE A 85 5.26 -13.84 -5.67
CA PHE A 85 4.96 -13.50 -7.06
C PHE A 85 5.79 -12.30 -7.50
N GLU A 86 6.09 -12.26 -8.80
CA GLU A 86 6.89 -11.21 -9.45
C GLU A 86 6.13 -10.75 -10.70
N ARG A 87 5.97 -9.44 -10.86
CA ARG A 87 5.24 -8.78 -11.96
C ARG A 87 5.83 -7.39 -12.20
N THR A 88 5.48 -6.75 -13.31
CA THR A 88 5.66 -5.31 -13.48
C THR A 88 4.40 -4.54 -13.08
N ALA A 89 4.53 -3.25 -12.76
CA ALA A 89 3.39 -2.38 -12.49
C ALA A 89 2.36 -2.34 -13.65
N ALA A 90 2.81 -2.56 -14.89
CA ALA A 90 1.93 -2.65 -16.05
C ALA A 90 1.19 -4.00 -16.12
N GLU A 91 1.87 -5.11 -15.79
CA GLU A 91 1.25 -6.44 -15.76
C GLU A 91 0.26 -6.60 -14.62
N ASP A 92 0.44 -5.88 -13.52
CA ASP A 92 -0.44 -5.90 -12.34
C ASP A 92 -1.70 -5.05 -12.49
N ASN A 93 -1.76 -4.23 -13.54
CA ASN A 93 -2.90 -3.40 -13.88
C ASN A 93 -3.82 -4.13 -14.88
N ALA A 94 -4.99 -4.59 -14.43
CA ALA A 94 -5.89 -5.34 -15.29
C ALA A 94 -6.54 -4.42 -16.36
N PRO A 95 -6.57 -4.83 -17.64
CA PRO A 95 -7.06 -3.99 -18.74
C PRO A 95 -8.59 -4.05 -18.85
N TYR A 96 -9.30 -3.61 -17.82
CA TYR A 96 -10.76 -3.50 -17.85
C TYR A 96 -11.22 -2.53 -18.95
N LEU A 97 -12.34 -2.86 -19.61
CA LEU A 97 -12.90 -2.07 -20.72
C LEU A 97 -13.20 -0.62 -20.30
N VAL A 98 -13.71 -0.44 -19.09
CA VAL A 98 -13.88 0.86 -18.45
C VAL A 98 -12.83 0.95 -17.35
N PRO A 99 -11.99 2.00 -17.32
CA PRO A 99 -11.01 2.17 -16.26
C PRO A 99 -11.69 2.19 -14.88
N GLN A 100 -11.16 1.38 -13.98
CA GLN A 100 -11.66 1.18 -12.62
C GLN A 100 -10.49 0.78 -11.72
N GLU A 101 -10.74 0.67 -10.41
CA GLU A 101 -9.73 0.18 -9.47
C GLU A 101 -9.36 -1.28 -9.80
N THR A 102 -8.06 -1.60 -9.70
CA THR A 102 -7.46 -2.87 -10.09
C THR A 102 -6.07 -3.03 -9.44
N GLY A 103 -5.58 -4.27 -9.33
CA GLY A 103 -4.23 -4.56 -8.86
C GLY A 103 -4.10 -4.72 -7.35
N ASN A 104 -5.21 -4.88 -6.62
CA ASN A 104 -5.14 -5.13 -5.17
C ASN A 104 -4.64 -6.55 -4.86
N HIS A 105 -3.81 -6.68 -3.83
CA HIS A 105 -3.37 -7.96 -3.30
C HIS A 105 -3.66 -8.04 -1.80
N GLU A 106 -4.50 -9.00 -1.41
CA GLU A 106 -4.84 -9.24 -0.02
C GLU A 106 -3.78 -10.12 0.67
N ASP A 107 -3.77 -10.05 2.00
CA ASP A 107 -2.92 -10.89 2.84
C ASP A 107 -1.40 -10.80 2.57
N VAL A 108 -0.96 -9.66 2.03
CA VAL A 108 0.46 -9.36 1.80
C VAL A 108 1.21 -9.27 3.14
N ARG A 109 2.35 -9.96 3.22
CA ARG A 109 3.29 -9.94 4.36
C ARG A 109 4.47 -9.03 4.10
N TRP A 110 4.87 -8.91 2.85
CA TRP A 110 5.82 -7.91 2.38
C TRP A 110 5.67 -7.71 0.87
N ALA A 111 6.03 -6.51 0.42
CA ALA A 111 6.12 -6.14 -0.99
C ALA A 111 7.40 -5.36 -1.25
N GLU A 112 7.95 -5.52 -2.44
CA GLU A 112 9.14 -4.85 -2.96
C GLU A 112 8.76 -4.17 -4.28
N VAL A 113 9.16 -2.91 -4.45
CA VAL A 113 9.07 -2.19 -5.72
C VAL A 113 10.47 -1.75 -6.09
N LEU A 114 11.01 -2.33 -7.16
CA LEU A 114 12.43 -2.31 -7.50
C LEU A 114 12.66 -1.79 -8.92
N ASP A 115 13.84 -1.23 -9.15
CA ASP A 115 14.40 -0.96 -10.47
C ASP A 115 15.02 -2.22 -11.09
N ALA A 116 15.54 -2.11 -12.32
CA ALA A 116 16.17 -3.22 -13.03
C ALA A 116 17.51 -3.68 -12.40
N GLN A 117 18.09 -2.88 -11.50
CA GLN A 117 19.31 -3.22 -10.76
C GLN A 117 19.01 -3.81 -9.38
N GLY A 118 17.73 -3.90 -9.00
CA GLY A 118 17.29 -4.42 -7.71
C GLY A 118 17.31 -3.39 -6.57
N HIS A 119 17.46 -2.09 -6.86
CA HIS A 119 17.30 -1.04 -5.87
C HIS A 119 15.84 -0.62 -5.76
N GLY A 120 15.40 -0.21 -4.57
CA GLY A 120 14.05 0.29 -4.39
C GLY A 120 13.61 0.24 -2.94
N MET A 121 12.32 -0.02 -2.74
CA MET A 121 11.67 0.00 -1.43
C MET A 121 11.07 -1.37 -1.12
N ARG A 122 11.22 -1.80 0.13
CA ARG A 122 10.48 -2.92 0.71
C ARG A 122 9.54 -2.43 1.81
N ILE A 123 8.31 -2.92 1.78
CA ILE A 123 7.29 -2.74 2.82
C ILE A 123 7.08 -4.09 3.51
N SER A 124 7.01 -4.12 4.85
CA SER A 124 6.77 -5.32 5.67
C SER A 124 6.23 -4.97 7.05
#